data_AF-A0A2V1C6E5-F1
#
_entry.id   AF-A0A2V1C6E5-F1
#
_cell.length_a   1.000
_cell.length_b   1.000
_cell.length_c   1.000
_cell.angle_alpha   90.00
_cell.angle_beta   90.00
_cell.angle_gamma   90.00
#
_symmetry.space_group_name_H-M   'P 1'
#
loop_
_entity.id
_entity.type
_entity.pdbx_description
1 polymer ?
#
loop_
_entity_poly.entity_id
_entity_poly.type
_entity_poly.pdbx_seq_one_letter_code
_entity_poly.pdbx_strand_id
1 'polypeptide(L)'
;DRHHRHHHRSKRRKTSPPKDDPALYDDTHLPNASSSQYVDPEIAFRESLFDAMADDEGAQFWEGVYGQPIHTYPDVKPGPDGELERMTDEEYTAFVRAKMYEKTHQHLLEEKARREAAKKERERLAKESAKEEREAEKFRRKVEESLKKGQERKSRKAWGDRWEAYIQKWESLGKGAAGGKIHIASIPWPVESGKRADATKLKEIERFFLNAPTSGQPTEAQLAKVLKVERVRWHPDKIQQKLGGQDVSEDVMQAVTAVFQVIDRMWSEVRA
;
A
#
# COMPACT_ATOMS: atom_id res chain seq x y z
N ASP A 1 63.68 -6.81 -36.94
CA ASP A 1 62.79 -6.09 -36.00
C ASP A 1 61.41 -6.70 -35.98
N ARG A 2 60.62 -6.77 -34.91
CA ARG A 2 60.78 -6.66 -33.45
C ARG A 2 59.39 -7.08 -32.93
N HIS A 3 59.29 -8.27 -32.34
CA HIS A 3 58.04 -8.73 -31.71
C HIS A 3 57.80 -7.96 -30.41
N HIS A 4 56.75 -7.13 -30.36
CA HIS A 4 56.33 -6.44 -29.14
C HIS A 4 55.25 -7.24 -28.41
N ARG A 5 55.66 -7.93 -27.34
CA ARG A 5 54.79 -8.51 -26.31
C ARG A 5 54.25 -7.39 -25.41
N HIS A 6 52.94 -7.29 -25.27
CA HIS A 6 52.29 -6.45 -24.27
C HIS A 6 52.18 -7.20 -22.93
N HIS A 7 52.84 -6.68 -21.89
CA HIS A 7 52.67 -7.11 -20.50
C HIS A 7 51.65 -6.20 -19.79
N HIS A 8 50.58 -6.76 -19.27
CA HIS A 8 49.65 -6.08 -18.37
C HIS A 8 50.23 -6.04 -16.95
N ARG A 9 50.62 -4.85 -16.48
CA ARG A 9 51.02 -4.59 -15.09
C ARG A 9 49.80 -4.15 -14.29
N SER A 10 49.27 -5.01 -13.42
CA SER A 10 48.18 -4.63 -12.52
C SER A 10 48.70 -3.69 -11.42
N LYS A 11 48.02 -2.54 -11.27
CA LYS A 11 48.29 -1.57 -10.19
C LYS A 11 47.55 -2.03 -8.93
N ARG A 12 48.31 -2.55 -7.96
CA ARG A 12 47.82 -2.87 -6.62
C ARG A 12 47.46 -1.56 -5.89
N ARG A 13 46.15 -1.27 -5.75
CA ARG A 13 45.65 -0.17 -4.91
C ARG A 13 45.93 -0.55 -3.44
N LYS A 14 46.59 0.35 -2.70
CA LYS A 14 46.72 0.24 -1.24
C LYS A 14 45.42 0.74 -0.62
N THR A 15 44.64 -0.18 -0.04
CA THR A 15 43.46 0.12 0.76
C THR A 15 43.94 0.41 2.19
N SER A 16 43.61 1.59 2.72
CA SER A 16 43.82 1.91 4.13
C SER A 16 42.95 0.98 5.00
N PRO A 17 43.39 0.59 6.21
CA PRO A 17 42.58 -0.24 7.11
C PRO A 17 41.34 0.55 7.56
N PRO A 18 40.15 -0.08 7.63
CA PRO A 18 39.02 0.53 8.31
C PRO A 18 39.34 0.70 9.80
N LYS A 19 38.82 1.77 10.41
CA LYS A 19 38.81 1.93 11.87
C LYS A 19 37.75 0.98 12.39
N ASP A 20 38.17 -0.24 12.71
CA ASP A 20 37.32 -1.22 13.37
C ASP A 20 37.09 -0.79 14.81
N ASP A 21 35.81 -0.63 15.17
CA ASP A 21 35.35 -0.39 16.52
C ASP A 21 35.48 -1.71 17.32
N PRO A 22 36.30 -1.77 18.39
CA PRO A 22 36.54 -3.00 19.13
C PRO A 22 35.32 -3.54 19.88
N ALA A 23 34.20 -2.80 19.94
CA ALA A 23 32.94 -3.27 20.50
C ALA A 23 32.08 -4.12 19.54
N LEU A 24 32.48 -4.25 18.26
CA LEU A 24 31.79 -5.04 17.23
C LEU A 24 32.34 -6.47 17.08
N TYR A 25 33.48 -6.77 17.71
CA TYR A 25 33.99 -8.13 17.83
C TYR A 25 33.41 -8.74 19.10
N ASP A 26 32.38 -9.57 18.93
CA ASP A 26 31.98 -10.52 19.96
C ASP A 26 33.16 -11.48 20.18
N ASP A 27 33.84 -11.34 21.31
CA ASP A 27 35.04 -12.09 21.73
C ASP A 27 34.72 -13.58 22.07
N THR A 28 33.72 -14.16 21.40
CA THR A 28 33.21 -15.53 21.60
C THR A 28 33.86 -16.56 20.69
N HIS A 29 34.85 -16.18 19.87
CA HIS A 29 35.60 -17.10 19.01
C HIS A 29 37.07 -17.24 19.40
N LEU A 30 37.34 -17.40 20.70
CA LEU A 30 38.51 -18.15 21.15
C LEU A 30 38.14 -19.65 21.16
N PRO A 31 38.91 -20.55 20.50
CA PRO A 31 38.57 -21.97 20.36
C PRO A 31 38.57 -22.78 21.68
N ASN A 32 38.61 -22.11 22.84
CA ASN A 32 38.62 -22.75 24.14
C ASN A 32 38.00 -21.91 25.27
N ALA A 33 37.16 -20.91 24.94
CA ALA A 33 36.59 -19.97 25.93
C ALA A 33 35.06 -20.09 26.13
N SER A 34 34.37 -21.00 25.42
CA SER A 34 33.02 -21.38 25.81
C SER A 34 33.10 -22.46 26.90
N SER A 35 32.71 -22.10 28.11
CA SER A 35 32.66 -22.95 29.29
C SER A 35 31.52 -23.98 29.21
N SER A 36 31.54 -24.81 28.17
CA SER A 36 30.81 -26.07 28.05
C SER A 36 31.71 -27.24 27.62
N GLN A 37 33.02 -27.01 27.48
CA GLN A 37 34.03 -28.00 27.08
C GLN A 37 35.25 -28.05 28.00
N TYR A 38 35.14 -27.63 29.27
CA TYR A 38 36.06 -28.15 30.29
C TYR A 38 35.55 -29.55 30.66
N VAL A 39 35.87 -30.51 29.80
CA VAL A 39 35.67 -31.92 30.11
C VAL A 39 36.69 -32.22 31.19
N ASP A 40 36.22 -32.55 32.39
CA ASP A 40 37.06 -33.00 33.50
C ASP A 40 38.12 -33.99 32.95
N PRO A 41 39.41 -33.86 33.28
CA PRO A 41 40.44 -34.79 32.79
C PRO A 41 40.05 -36.26 32.99
N GLU A 42 39.31 -36.57 34.06
CA GLU A 42 38.75 -37.91 34.29
C GLU A 42 37.72 -38.30 33.22
N ILE A 43 36.85 -37.37 32.82
CA ILE A 43 35.85 -37.57 31.76
C ILE A 43 36.54 -37.70 30.39
N ALA A 44 37.56 -36.88 30.10
CA ALA A 44 38.30 -36.97 28.83
C ALA A 44 39.08 -38.30 28.72
N PHE A 45 39.68 -38.75 29.83
CA PHE A 45 40.32 -40.06 29.91
C PHE A 45 39.30 -41.20 29.75
N ARG A 46 38.15 -41.10 30.42
CA ARG A 46 37.06 -42.07 30.33
C ARG A 46 36.52 -42.15 28.91
N GLU A 47 36.29 -41.02 28.25
CA GLU A 47 35.87 -40.95 26.85
C GLU A 47 36.91 -41.57 25.92
N SER A 48 38.20 -41.28 26.12
CA SER A 48 39.29 -41.92 25.36
C SER A 48 39.36 -43.44 25.57
N LEU A 49 39.00 -43.93 26.77
CA LEU A 49 38.96 -45.36 27.08
C LEU A 49 37.75 -46.05 26.44
N PHE A 50 36.58 -45.39 26.43
CA PHE A 50 35.39 -45.90 25.74
C PHE A 50 35.56 -45.91 24.21
N ASP A 51 36.23 -44.90 23.66
CA ASP A 51 36.55 -44.84 22.23
C ASP A 51 37.53 -45.97 21.85
N ALA A 52 38.53 -46.25 22.69
CA ALA A 52 39.44 -47.37 22.51
C ALA A 52 38.79 -48.76 22.67
N MET A 53 37.68 -48.87 23.40
CA MET A 53 36.87 -50.10 23.48
C MET A 53 35.93 -50.29 22.28
N ALA A 54 35.70 -49.25 21.47
CA ALA A 54 34.90 -49.34 20.26
C ALA A 54 35.66 -49.98 19.10
N ASP A 55 37.00 -50.11 19.22
CA ASP A 55 37.89 -50.78 18.28
C ASP A 55 38.48 -52.05 18.91
N ASP A 56 38.33 -53.20 18.23
CA ASP A 56 38.72 -54.52 18.74
C ASP A 56 40.24 -54.62 19.00
N GLU A 57 41.05 -53.79 18.32
CA GLU A 57 42.51 -53.70 18.54
C GLU A 57 42.88 -52.88 19.78
N GLY A 58 42.11 -51.83 20.09
CA GLY A 58 42.31 -50.99 21.28
C GLY A 58 41.90 -51.69 22.58
N ALA A 59 40.83 -52.49 22.52
CA ALA A 59 40.38 -53.32 23.64
C ALA A 59 41.44 -54.34 24.09
N GLN A 60 42.17 -54.95 23.14
CA GLN A 60 43.26 -55.88 23.42
C GLN A 60 44.47 -55.21 24.09
N PHE A 61 44.78 -53.96 23.71
CA PHE A 61 45.85 -53.18 24.37
C PHE A 61 45.54 -52.97 25.86
N TRP A 62 44.31 -52.59 26.19
CA TRP A 62 43.89 -52.37 27.57
C TRP A 62 43.71 -53.65 28.38
N GLU A 63 43.32 -54.75 27.74
CA GLU A 63 43.33 -56.10 28.34
C GLU A 63 44.74 -56.48 28.83
N GLY A 64 45.78 -56.14 28.05
CA GLY A 64 47.18 -56.34 28.46
C GLY A 64 47.63 -55.49 29.65
N VAL A 65 47.04 -54.30 29.83
CA VAL A 65 47.37 -53.37 30.94
C VAL A 65 46.73 -53.80 32.26
N TYR A 66 45.49 -54.30 32.22
CA TYR A 66 44.71 -54.61 33.44
C TYR A 66 44.46 -56.10 33.70
N GLY A 67 44.86 -56.99 32.78
CA GLY A 67 44.98 -58.43 33.02
C GLY A 67 43.66 -59.19 33.19
N GLN A 68 42.53 -58.57 32.86
CA GLN A 68 41.21 -59.21 32.83
C GLN A 68 40.53 -58.91 31.48
N PRO A 69 39.83 -59.88 30.87
CA PRO A 69 38.99 -59.62 29.71
C PRO A 69 37.92 -58.58 30.06
N ILE A 70 38.03 -57.36 29.51
CA ILE A 70 37.12 -56.24 29.79
C ILE A 70 35.84 -56.35 28.92
N HIS A 71 35.78 -57.37 28.06
CA HIS A 71 34.80 -57.49 26.97
C HIS A 71 33.87 -58.71 27.13
N THR A 72 33.99 -59.49 28.20
CA THR A 72 33.06 -60.57 28.50
C THR A 72 31.89 -60.03 29.29
N TYR A 73 30.87 -59.54 28.56
CA TYR A 73 29.59 -59.26 29.16
C TYR A 73 28.86 -60.58 29.46
N PRO A 74 28.27 -60.74 30.66
CA PRO A 74 27.39 -61.86 30.91
C PRO A 74 26.22 -61.80 29.93
N ASP A 75 25.99 -62.90 29.22
CA ASP A 75 24.93 -63.02 28.20
C ASP A 75 23.51 -63.00 28.81
N VAL A 76 23.42 -63.04 30.14
CA VAL A 76 22.17 -63.00 30.89
C VAL A 76 21.84 -61.55 31.22
N LYS A 77 20.71 -61.06 30.70
CA LYS A 77 20.27 -59.66 30.78
C LYS A 77 19.12 -59.52 31.79
N PRO A 78 19.38 -59.39 33.11
CA PRO A 78 18.32 -59.39 34.13
C PRO A 78 17.43 -58.15 33.99
N GLY A 79 16.23 -58.34 33.46
CA GLY A 79 15.14 -57.36 33.49
C GLY A 79 14.17 -57.64 34.63
N PRO A 80 13.51 -56.63 35.23
CA PRO A 80 12.55 -56.84 36.32
C PRO A 80 11.37 -57.75 35.94
N ASP A 81 10.98 -57.74 34.65
CA ASP A 81 9.87 -58.54 34.12
C ASP A 81 10.33 -59.70 33.19
N GLY A 82 11.65 -59.86 32.98
CA GLY A 82 12.21 -60.89 32.09
C GLY A 82 11.83 -60.76 30.59
N GLU A 83 11.14 -59.69 30.19
CA GLU A 83 10.71 -59.49 28.79
C GLU A 83 11.89 -59.27 27.84
N LEU A 84 12.93 -58.60 28.31
CA LEU A 84 14.18 -58.38 27.58
C LEU A 84 14.96 -59.68 27.30
N GLU A 85 14.78 -60.70 28.13
CA GLU A 85 15.44 -62.00 27.98
C GLU A 85 14.76 -62.90 26.93
N ARG A 86 13.52 -62.56 26.55
CA ARG A 86 12.74 -63.30 25.55
C ARG A 86 12.79 -62.69 24.15
N MET A 87 13.31 -61.47 24.02
CA MET A 87 13.45 -60.80 22.73
C MET A 87 14.68 -61.29 21.99
N THR A 88 14.56 -61.43 20.68
CA THR A 88 15.73 -61.65 19.82
C THR A 88 16.64 -60.42 19.83
N ASP A 89 17.93 -60.59 19.55
CA ASP A 89 18.88 -59.47 19.58
C ASP A 89 18.49 -58.34 18.60
N GLU A 90 17.84 -58.66 17.49
CA GLU A 90 17.29 -57.67 16.55
C GLU A 90 16.15 -56.84 17.17
N GLU A 91 15.25 -57.47 17.91
CA GLU A 91 14.14 -56.79 18.59
C GLU A 91 14.65 -55.93 19.76
N TYR A 92 15.65 -56.43 20.48
CA TYR A 92 16.31 -55.69 21.55
C TYR A 92 17.01 -54.42 21.02
N THR A 93 17.75 -54.53 19.91
CA THR A 93 18.42 -53.37 19.30
C THR A 93 17.43 -52.34 18.77
N ALA A 94 16.31 -52.78 18.18
CA ALA A 94 15.24 -51.90 17.74
C ALA A 94 14.56 -51.19 18.93
N PHE A 95 14.31 -51.92 20.02
CA PHE A 95 13.72 -51.37 21.24
C PHE A 95 14.64 -50.34 21.91
N VAL A 96 15.95 -50.63 22.03
CA VAL A 96 16.93 -49.68 22.59
C VAL A 96 17.05 -48.45 21.71
N ARG A 97 17.09 -48.62 20.38
CA ARG A 97 17.12 -47.48 19.44
C ARG A 97 15.87 -46.62 19.56
N ALA A 98 14.69 -47.23 19.69
CA ALA A 98 13.43 -46.53 19.91
C ALA A 98 13.42 -45.80 21.26
N LYS A 99 13.86 -46.44 22.35
CA LYS A 99 13.94 -45.83 23.69
C LYS A 99 14.95 -44.69 23.77
N MET A 100 16.11 -44.85 23.12
CA MET A 100 17.11 -43.78 23.01
C MET A 100 16.57 -42.62 22.17
N TYR A 101 15.84 -42.90 21.09
CA TYR A 101 15.18 -41.88 20.28
C TYR A 101 14.11 -41.14 21.09
N GLU A 102 13.24 -41.85 21.81
CA GLU A 102 12.25 -41.26 22.72
C GLU A 102 12.91 -40.34 23.75
N LYS A 103 13.96 -40.80 24.43
CA LYS A 103 14.65 -40.02 25.47
C LYS A 103 15.37 -38.79 24.93
N THR A 104 15.94 -38.86 23.72
CA THR A 104 16.68 -37.75 23.11
C THR A 104 15.78 -36.77 22.34
N HIS A 105 14.68 -37.25 21.75
CA HIS A 105 13.80 -36.46 20.89
C HIS A 105 12.58 -35.90 21.63
N GLN A 106 12.37 -36.22 22.90
CA GLN A 106 11.32 -35.58 23.73
C GLN A 106 11.45 -34.05 23.72
N HIS A 107 12.66 -33.51 23.91
CA HIS A 107 12.89 -32.06 23.85
C HIS A 107 12.76 -31.49 22.42
N LEU A 108 13.17 -32.24 21.40
CA LEU A 108 13.08 -31.82 20.00
C LEU A 108 11.62 -31.75 19.52
N LEU A 109 10.79 -32.70 19.95
CA LEU A 109 9.36 -32.75 19.63
C LEU A 109 8.60 -31.61 20.32
N GLU A 110 8.93 -31.31 21.58
CA GLU A 110 8.33 -30.20 22.32
C GLU A 110 8.74 -28.84 21.72
N GLU A 111 10.01 -28.66 21.36
CA GLU A 111 10.49 -27.44 20.71
C GLU A 111 9.86 -27.26 19.32
N LYS A 112 9.76 -28.33 18.53
CA LYS A 112 9.10 -28.31 17.23
C LYS A 112 7.61 -27.98 17.36
N ALA A 113 6.91 -28.57 18.33
CA ALA A 113 5.51 -28.29 18.60
C ALA A 113 5.30 -26.81 19.02
N ARG A 114 6.18 -26.27 19.87
CA ARG A 114 6.16 -24.85 20.27
C ARG A 114 6.37 -23.93 19.07
N ARG A 115 7.32 -24.25 18.19
CA ARG A 115 7.61 -23.47 16.98
C ARG A 115 6.47 -23.50 15.97
N GLU A 116 5.85 -24.66 15.78
CA GLU A 116 4.67 -24.80 14.91
C GLU A 116 3.45 -24.07 15.48
N ALA A 117 3.22 -24.13 16.79
CA ALA A 117 2.16 -23.38 17.46
C ALA A 117 2.34 -21.87 17.30
N ALA A 118 3.55 -21.35 17.53
CA ALA A 118 3.86 -19.93 17.34
C ALA A 118 3.69 -19.48 15.87
N LYS A 119 4.11 -20.31 14.91
CA LYS A 119 3.90 -20.03 13.47
C LYS A 119 2.41 -19.98 13.13
N LYS A 120 1.62 -20.92 13.65
CA LYS A 120 0.17 -21.00 13.43
C LYS A 120 -0.56 -19.81 14.02
N GLU A 121 -0.19 -19.36 15.22
CA GLU A 121 -0.74 -18.17 15.85
C GLU A 121 -0.44 -16.91 15.04
N ARG A 122 0.82 -16.73 14.62
CA ARG A 122 1.22 -15.60 13.77
C ARG A 122 0.48 -15.59 12.44
N GLU A 123 0.28 -16.75 11.82
CA GLU A 123 -0.49 -16.86 10.58
C GLU A 123 -1.97 -16.52 10.79
N ARG A 124 -2.56 -16.91 11.94
CA ARG A 124 -3.94 -16.54 12.27
C ARG A 124 -4.09 -15.04 12.45
N LEU A 125 -3.20 -14.41 13.22
CA LEU A 125 -3.18 -12.96 13.43
C LEU A 125 -3.01 -12.20 12.10
N ALA A 126 -2.09 -12.65 11.24
CA ALA A 126 -1.89 -12.04 9.93
C ALA A 126 -3.12 -12.20 8.99
N LYS A 127 -3.83 -13.33 9.07
CA LYS A 127 -5.07 -13.54 8.31
C LYS A 127 -6.20 -12.67 8.84
N GLU A 128 -6.28 -12.46 10.14
CA GLU A 128 -7.29 -11.61 10.77
C GLU A 128 -7.05 -10.13 10.45
N SER A 129 -5.82 -9.65 10.62
CA SER A 129 -5.44 -8.28 10.25
C SER A 129 -5.66 -8.02 8.75
N ALA A 130 -5.30 -8.96 7.88
CA ALA A 130 -5.53 -8.82 6.45
C ALA A 130 -7.03 -8.81 6.08
N LYS A 131 -7.89 -9.46 6.86
CA LYS A 131 -9.34 -9.38 6.66
C LYS A 131 -9.88 -8.02 7.12
N GLU A 132 -9.47 -7.56 8.29
CA GLU A 132 -9.86 -6.25 8.82
C GLU A 132 -9.43 -5.10 7.90
N GLU A 133 -8.21 -5.14 7.37
CA GLU A 133 -7.73 -4.15 6.40
C GLU A 133 -8.58 -4.13 5.13
N ARG A 134 -8.93 -5.31 4.58
CA ARG A 134 -9.80 -5.42 3.40
C ARG A 134 -11.22 -4.90 3.68
N GLU A 135 -11.73 -5.13 4.88
CA GLU A 135 -13.05 -4.62 5.28
C GLU A 135 -13.02 -3.11 5.49
N ALA A 136 -11.98 -2.58 6.12
CA ALA A 136 -11.74 -1.15 6.28
C ALA A 136 -11.59 -0.45 4.92
N GLU A 137 -10.86 -1.03 3.97
CA GLU A 137 -10.71 -0.50 2.62
C GLU A 137 -12.05 -0.48 1.86
N LYS A 138 -12.81 -1.57 1.93
CA LYS A 138 -14.17 -1.63 1.35
C LYS A 138 -15.09 -0.58 1.97
N PHE A 139 -15.01 -0.39 3.28
CA PHE A 139 -15.80 0.63 3.98
C PHE A 139 -15.39 2.03 3.54
N ARG A 140 -14.09 2.35 3.53
CA ARG A 140 -13.56 3.63 3.05
C ARG A 140 -14.00 3.93 1.63
N ARG A 141 -13.90 2.95 0.72
CA ARG A 141 -14.37 3.09 -0.66
C ARG A 141 -15.87 3.39 -0.73
N LYS A 142 -16.71 2.69 0.04
CA LYS A 142 -18.16 2.97 0.08
C LYS A 142 -18.46 4.37 0.62
N VAL A 143 -17.74 4.79 1.67
CA VAL A 143 -17.87 6.15 2.24
C VAL A 143 -17.47 7.19 1.20
N GLU A 144 -16.34 7.01 0.52
CA GLU A 144 -15.88 7.92 -0.53
C GLU A 144 -16.85 7.98 -1.72
N GLU A 145 -17.34 6.82 -2.20
CA GLU A 145 -18.36 6.77 -3.26
C GLU A 145 -19.66 7.48 -2.82
N SER A 146 -20.06 7.35 -1.56
CA SER A 146 -21.22 8.05 -1.01
C SER A 146 -21.00 9.56 -0.89
N LEU A 147 -19.79 9.98 -0.49
CA LEU A 147 -19.41 11.37 -0.37
C LEU A 147 -19.34 12.02 -1.76
N LYS A 148 -18.75 11.34 -2.74
CA LYS A 148 -18.68 11.79 -4.13
C LYS A 148 -20.08 11.97 -4.73
N LYS A 149 -20.95 10.97 -4.58
CA LYS A 149 -22.37 11.08 -5.00
C LYS A 149 -23.10 12.21 -4.27
N GLY A 150 -22.79 12.43 -3.00
CA GLY A 150 -23.35 13.53 -2.20
C GLY A 150 -22.88 14.91 -2.68
N GLN A 151 -21.59 15.06 -2.95
CA GLN A 151 -21.00 16.29 -3.49
C GLN A 151 -21.50 16.59 -4.90
N GLU A 152 -21.61 15.58 -5.76
CA GLU A 152 -22.22 15.72 -7.08
C GLU A 152 -23.67 16.17 -6.97
N ARG A 153 -24.48 15.60 -6.08
CA ARG A 153 -25.86 16.07 -5.88
C ARG A 153 -25.92 17.52 -5.38
N LYS A 154 -25.01 17.91 -4.47
CA LYS A 154 -24.94 19.28 -3.96
C LYS A 154 -24.51 20.27 -5.03
N SER A 155 -23.48 19.95 -5.83
CA SER A 155 -23.04 20.82 -6.91
C SER A 155 -24.12 20.96 -7.98
N ARG A 156 -24.78 19.85 -8.34
CA ARG A 156 -25.91 19.85 -9.27
C ARG A 156 -27.07 20.72 -8.79
N LYS A 157 -27.49 20.57 -7.53
CA LYS A 157 -28.51 21.44 -6.92
C LYS A 157 -28.07 22.90 -6.90
N ALA A 158 -26.84 23.18 -6.47
CA ALA A 158 -26.32 24.55 -6.44
C ALA A 158 -26.22 25.19 -7.83
N TRP A 159 -26.02 24.41 -8.90
CA TRP A 159 -26.08 24.91 -10.27
C TRP A 159 -27.52 25.16 -10.73
N GLY A 160 -28.46 24.27 -10.38
CA GLY A 160 -29.90 24.47 -10.61
C GLY A 160 -30.45 25.72 -9.90
N ASP A 161 -30.14 25.90 -8.62
CA ASP A 161 -30.57 27.06 -7.84
C ASP A 161 -30.03 28.38 -8.42
N ARG A 162 -28.78 28.36 -8.91
CA ARG A 162 -28.17 29.52 -9.60
C ARG A 162 -28.84 29.81 -10.94
N TRP A 163 -29.21 28.77 -11.69
CA TRP A 163 -29.95 28.92 -12.95
C TRP A 163 -31.36 29.49 -12.71
N GLU A 164 -32.06 29.00 -11.70
CA GLU A 164 -33.37 29.51 -11.32
C GLU A 164 -33.29 30.97 -10.86
N ALA A 165 -32.30 31.31 -10.04
CA ALA A 165 -32.05 32.69 -9.63
C ALA A 165 -31.71 33.60 -10.83
N TYR A 166 -30.98 33.10 -11.84
CA TYR A 166 -30.70 33.80 -13.09
C TYR A 166 -31.97 34.08 -13.89
N ILE A 167 -32.84 33.08 -14.08
CA ILE A 167 -34.12 33.24 -14.77
C ILE A 167 -35.04 34.20 -14.01
N GLN A 168 -35.17 34.05 -12.68
CA GLN A 168 -36.00 34.95 -11.88
C GLN A 168 -35.53 36.39 -11.96
N LYS A 169 -34.21 36.64 -11.89
CA LYS A 169 -33.66 38.00 -12.09
C LYS A 169 -34.01 38.54 -13.48
N TRP A 170 -33.95 37.72 -14.52
CA TRP A 170 -34.38 38.11 -15.86
C TRP A 170 -35.89 38.42 -15.96
N GLU A 171 -36.74 37.67 -15.27
CA GLU A 171 -38.18 37.94 -15.21
C GLU A 171 -38.48 39.23 -14.43
N SER A 172 -37.83 39.43 -13.28
CA SER A 172 -37.91 40.67 -12.50
C SER A 172 -37.42 41.87 -13.31
N LEU A 173 -36.35 41.70 -14.10
CA LEU A 173 -35.85 42.72 -15.01
C LEU A 173 -36.88 43.05 -16.10
N GLY A 174 -37.51 42.04 -16.68
CA GLY A 174 -38.56 42.21 -17.68
C GLY A 174 -39.82 42.91 -17.16
N LYS A 175 -40.22 42.61 -15.91
CA LYS A 175 -41.34 43.27 -15.22
C LYS A 175 -40.99 44.70 -14.81
N GLY A 176 -39.77 44.93 -14.30
CA GLY A 176 -39.26 46.24 -13.93
C GLY A 176 -39.04 47.16 -15.13
N ALA A 177 -38.68 46.62 -16.29
CA ALA A 177 -38.60 47.35 -17.56
C ALA A 177 -39.93 48.02 -17.94
N ALA A 178 -41.06 47.42 -17.57
CA ALA A 178 -42.39 47.98 -17.82
C ALA A 178 -42.76 49.10 -16.84
N GLY A 179 -42.08 49.20 -15.69
CA GLY A 179 -42.31 50.20 -14.64
C GLY A 179 -41.35 51.39 -14.63
N GLY A 180 -40.33 51.38 -15.50
CA GLY A 180 -39.37 52.48 -15.66
C GLY A 180 -38.03 52.25 -14.95
N LYS A 181 -36.94 52.54 -15.70
CA LYS A 181 -35.50 52.52 -15.36
C LYS A 181 -34.96 51.21 -14.79
N ILE A 182 -34.21 50.49 -15.63
CA ILE A 182 -33.44 49.31 -15.24
C ILE A 182 -32.05 49.75 -14.78
N HIS A 183 -31.67 49.41 -13.55
CA HIS A 183 -30.30 49.59 -13.09
C HIS A 183 -29.37 48.54 -13.72
N ILE A 184 -28.20 48.98 -14.18
CA ILE A 184 -27.13 48.12 -14.75
C ILE A 184 -26.71 47.01 -13.76
N ALA A 185 -26.75 47.29 -12.46
CA ALA A 185 -26.46 46.32 -11.41
C ALA A 185 -27.51 45.20 -11.30
N SER A 186 -28.69 45.38 -11.90
CA SER A 186 -29.77 44.39 -11.93
C SER A 186 -29.68 43.43 -13.11
N ILE A 187 -28.72 43.63 -14.04
CA ILE A 187 -28.50 42.71 -15.15
C ILE A 187 -27.92 41.40 -14.60
N PRO A 188 -28.62 40.26 -14.77
CA PRO A 188 -28.10 38.97 -14.35
C PRO A 188 -27.00 38.50 -15.32
N TRP A 189 -25.75 38.58 -14.89
CA TRP A 189 -24.61 38.11 -15.67
C TRP A 189 -24.53 36.57 -15.64
N PRO A 190 -24.26 35.88 -16.77
CA PRO A 190 -24.25 34.43 -16.85
C PRO A 190 -22.91 33.86 -16.36
N VAL A 191 -22.59 34.12 -15.09
CA VAL A 191 -21.36 33.68 -14.42
C VAL A 191 -21.67 33.20 -13.01
N GLU A 192 -20.79 32.36 -12.44
CA GLU A 192 -21.01 31.78 -11.12
C GLU A 192 -21.23 32.82 -10.02
N SER A 193 -20.56 33.98 -10.11
CA SER A 193 -20.68 35.07 -9.14
C SER A 193 -21.88 35.99 -9.39
N GLY A 194 -22.50 35.93 -10.57
CA GLY A 194 -23.53 36.87 -11.02
C GLY A 194 -23.04 38.32 -11.15
N LYS A 195 -21.72 38.57 -11.14
CA LYS A 195 -21.13 39.91 -11.22
C LYS A 195 -20.56 40.22 -12.60
N ARG A 196 -20.59 41.51 -12.96
CA ARG A 196 -20.06 42.03 -14.23
C ARG A 196 -18.55 41.79 -14.42
N ALA A 197 -17.77 41.89 -13.34
CA ALA A 197 -16.31 41.73 -13.41
C ALA A 197 -15.87 40.32 -13.85
N ASP A 198 -16.71 39.34 -13.58
CA ASP A 198 -16.47 37.94 -13.93
C ASP A 198 -17.04 37.60 -15.32
N ALA A 199 -18.03 38.36 -15.79
CA ALA A 199 -18.60 38.25 -17.14
C ALA A 199 -17.64 38.62 -18.28
N THR A 200 -16.47 39.17 -17.98
CA THR A 200 -15.42 39.41 -18.99
C THR A 200 -14.62 38.14 -19.29
N LYS A 201 -14.72 37.11 -18.44
CA LYS A 201 -13.96 35.86 -18.59
C LYS A 201 -14.77 34.83 -19.37
N LEU A 202 -14.35 34.55 -20.60
CA LEU A 202 -14.95 33.56 -21.50
C LEU A 202 -15.29 32.22 -20.81
N LYS A 203 -14.31 31.69 -20.07
CA LYS A 203 -14.37 30.36 -19.45
C LYS A 203 -15.44 30.25 -18.35
N GLU A 204 -15.75 31.34 -17.67
CA GLU A 204 -16.74 31.34 -16.59
C GLU A 204 -18.17 31.30 -17.15
N ILE A 205 -18.39 31.96 -18.30
CA ILE A 205 -19.66 31.93 -19.03
C ILE A 205 -19.91 30.55 -19.65
N GLU A 206 -18.88 29.98 -20.28
CA GLU A 206 -18.94 28.60 -20.81
C GLU A 206 -19.29 27.61 -19.70
N ARG A 207 -18.59 27.70 -18.55
CA ARG A 207 -18.88 26.85 -17.39
C ARG A 207 -20.29 27.04 -16.85
N PHE A 208 -20.83 28.25 -16.88
CA PHE A 208 -22.20 28.52 -16.46
C PHE A 208 -23.20 27.82 -17.38
N PHE A 209 -23.11 28.02 -18.69
CA PHE A 209 -24.06 27.39 -19.64
C PHE A 209 -23.88 25.88 -19.77
N LEU A 210 -22.69 25.34 -19.53
CA LEU A 210 -22.47 23.88 -19.52
C LEU A 210 -23.02 23.20 -18.26
N ASN A 211 -23.10 23.88 -17.12
CA ASN A 211 -23.52 23.25 -15.86
C ASN A 211 -24.93 23.66 -15.38
N ALA A 212 -25.33 24.91 -15.61
CA ALA A 212 -26.54 25.52 -15.05
C ALA A 212 -27.86 24.98 -15.65
N PRO A 213 -28.03 24.80 -16.99
CA PRO A 213 -29.33 24.47 -17.58
C PRO A 213 -29.81 23.05 -17.27
N THR A 214 -28.91 22.11 -17.00
CA THR A 214 -29.26 20.68 -16.83
C THR A 214 -28.63 20.07 -15.59
N SER A 215 -28.20 20.89 -14.62
CA SER A 215 -27.63 20.39 -13.36
C SER A 215 -26.57 19.30 -13.60
N GLY A 216 -25.62 19.56 -14.52
CA GLY A 216 -24.46 18.70 -14.79
C GLY A 216 -24.61 17.54 -15.79
N GLN A 217 -25.70 17.43 -16.57
CA GLN A 217 -25.80 16.49 -17.72
C GLN A 217 -26.56 17.11 -18.91
N PRO A 218 -26.00 18.09 -19.63
CA PRO A 218 -26.69 18.68 -20.78
C PRO A 218 -26.78 17.67 -21.91
N THR A 219 -27.99 17.35 -22.38
CA THR A 219 -28.13 16.82 -23.74
C THR A 219 -27.84 17.97 -24.70
N GLU A 220 -27.01 17.74 -25.73
CA GLU A 220 -26.63 18.77 -26.72
C GLU A 220 -27.85 19.51 -27.30
N ALA A 221 -28.95 18.79 -27.54
CA ALA A 221 -30.21 19.36 -28.03
C ALA A 221 -30.90 20.34 -27.02
N GLN A 222 -30.77 20.11 -25.71
CA GLN A 222 -31.30 21.01 -24.69
C GLN A 222 -30.42 22.25 -24.55
N LEU A 223 -29.10 22.07 -24.58
CA LEU A 223 -28.14 23.16 -24.57
C LEU A 223 -28.33 24.08 -25.79
N ALA A 224 -28.50 23.50 -26.98
CA ALA A 224 -28.76 24.26 -28.22
C ALA A 224 -30.04 25.11 -28.15
N LYS A 225 -31.11 24.58 -27.52
CA LYS A 225 -32.37 25.32 -27.31
C LYS A 225 -32.20 26.50 -26.36
N VAL A 226 -31.50 26.29 -25.23
CA VAL A 226 -31.24 27.34 -24.24
C VAL A 226 -30.33 28.42 -24.84
N LEU A 227 -29.24 28.02 -25.50
CA LEU A 227 -28.34 28.97 -26.18
C LEU A 227 -29.05 29.78 -27.27
N LYS A 228 -30.01 29.18 -28.00
CA LYS A 228 -30.81 29.93 -28.99
C LYS A 228 -31.65 31.03 -28.35
N VAL A 229 -32.29 30.75 -27.21
CA VAL A 229 -33.10 31.75 -26.48
C VAL A 229 -32.19 32.84 -25.90
N GLU A 230 -31.08 32.44 -25.29
CA GLU A 230 -30.12 33.36 -24.69
C GLU A 230 -29.42 34.23 -25.74
N ARG A 231 -29.13 33.71 -26.95
CA ARG A 231 -28.59 34.50 -28.08
C ARG A 231 -29.49 35.67 -28.44
N VAL A 232 -30.80 35.44 -28.54
CA VAL A 232 -31.78 36.50 -28.84
C VAL A 232 -31.88 37.49 -27.67
N ARG A 233 -31.80 36.99 -26.44
CA ARG A 233 -31.86 37.80 -25.21
C ARG A 233 -30.62 38.67 -25.02
N TRP A 234 -29.44 38.17 -25.37
CA TRP A 234 -28.14 38.86 -25.24
C TRP A 234 -27.72 39.68 -26.45
N HIS A 235 -28.56 39.76 -27.48
CA HIS A 235 -28.27 40.60 -28.63
C HIS A 235 -28.12 42.08 -28.19
N PRO A 236 -27.02 42.78 -28.55
CA PRO A 236 -26.75 44.15 -28.09
C PRO A 236 -27.94 45.11 -28.31
N ASP A 237 -28.58 45.04 -29.48
CA ASP A 237 -29.80 45.82 -29.78
C ASP A 237 -30.99 45.51 -28.85
N LYS A 238 -31.19 44.23 -28.48
CA LYS A 238 -32.30 43.84 -27.58
C LYS A 238 -32.03 44.26 -26.15
N ILE A 239 -30.80 44.14 -25.68
CA ILE A 239 -30.41 44.62 -24.36
C ILE A 239 -30.48 46.15 -24.29
N GLN A 240 -30.06 46.85 -25.34
CA GLN A 240 -30.15 48.30 -25.44
C GLN A 240 -31.61 48.80 -25.44
N GLN A 241 -32.50 48.13 -26.19
CA GLN A 241 -33.94 48.40 -26.14
C GLN A 241 -34.52 48.16 -24.74
N LYS A 242 -34.08 47.11 -24.03
CA LYS A 242 -34.56 46.80 -22.68
C LYS A 242 -34.03 47.78 -21.64
N LEU A 243 -32.81 48.29 -21.79
CA LEU A 243 -32.20 49.30 -20.92
C LEU A 243 -32.77 50.72 -21.15
N GLY A 244 -33.73 50.87 -22.05
CA GLY A 244 -34.51 52.10 -22.19
C GLY A 244 -33.75 53.26 -22.81
N GLY A 245 -32.72 53.00 -23.62
CA GLY A 245 -32.00 54.05 -24.36
C GLY A 245 -31.25 55.06 -23.50
N GLN A 246 -31.04 54.80 -22.20
CA GLN A 246 -30.09 55.56 -21.40
C GLN A 246 -28.66 55.37 -21.93
N ASP A 247 -27.78 56.31 -21.64
CA ASP A 247 -26.32 56.21 -21.83
C ASP A 247 -25.78 54.98 -21.09
N VAL A 248 -25.93 53.81 -21.72
CA VAL A 248 -25.33 52.57 -21.26
C VAL A 248 -23.84 52.80 -21.38
N SER A 249 -23.15 52.83 -20.24
CA SER A 249 -21.69 52.97 -20.20
C SER A 249 -21.06 52.02 -21.23
N GLU A 250 -20.17 52.52 -22.06
CA GLU A 250 -19.52 51.78 -23.15
C GLU A 250 -18.98 50.42 -22.66
N ASP A 251 -18.40 50.41 -21.47
CA ASP A 251 -17.88 49.22 -20.82
C ASP A 251 -18.94 48.12 -20.55
N VAL A 252 -20.22 48.48 -20.37
CA VAL A 252 -21.34 47.51 -20.20
C VAL A 252 -21.73 46.93 -21.56
N MET A 253 -21.76 47.77 -22.61
CA MET A 253 -22.00 47.29 -23.96
C MET A 253 -20.87 46.36 -24.44
N GLN A 254 -19.62 46.65 -24.09
CA GLN A 254 -18.49 45.76 -24.32
C GLN A 254 -18.66 44.42 -23.60
N ALA A 255 -19.07 44.43 -22.31
CA ALA A 255 -19.31 43.19 -21.56
C ALA A 255 -20.49 42.38 -22.12
N VAL A 256 -21.59 43.04 -22.53
CA VAL A 256 -22.73 42.40 -23.19
C VAL A 256 -22.32 41.78 -24.52
N THR A 257 -21.51 42.49 -25.30
CA THR A 257 -21.00 42.02 -26.60
C THR A 257 -20.06 40.84 -26.42
N ALA A 258 -19.19 40.86 -25.40
CA ALA A 258 -18.35 39.73 -25.04
C ALA A 258 -19.22 38.50 -24.71
N VAL A 259 -20.22 38.64 -23.84
CA VAL A 259 -21.17 37.55 -23.50
C VAL A 259 -21.86 37.01 -24.76
N PHE A 260 -22.33 37.88 -25.65
CA PHE A 260 -22.96 37.49 -26.91
C PHE A 260 -22.02 36.67 -27.81
N GLN A 261 -20.76 37.11 -27.97
CA GLN A 261 -19.76 36.40 -28.77
C GLN A 261 -19.46 35.00 -28.21
N VAL A 262 -19.43 34.85 -26.89
CA VAL A 262 -19.28 33.53 -26.25
C VAL A 262 -20.47 32.63 -26.55
N ILE A 263 -21.69 33.15 -26.37
CA ILE A 263 -22.93 32.40 -26.64
C ILE A 263 -23.00 31.98 -28.11
N ASP A 264 -22.64 32.87 -29.04
CA ASP A 264 -22.67 32.62 -30.49
C ASP A 264 -21.62 31.57 -30.90
N ARG A 265 -20.42 31.62 -30.30
CA ARG A 265 -19.39 30.60 -30.46
C ARG A 265 -19.85 29.23 -29.93
N MET A 266 -20.36 29.17 -28.70
CA MET A 266 -20.86 27.93 -28.11
C MET A 266 -22.03 27.34 -28.91
N TRP A 267 -22.92 28.19 -29.43
CA TRP A 267 -24.03 27.75 -30.26
C TRP A 267 -23.55 27.18 -31.59
N SER A 268 -22.51 27.76 -32.18
CA SER A 268 -21.86 27.25 -33.39
C SER A 268 -21.18 25.90 -33.14
N GLU A 269 -20.49 25.75 -32.01
CA GLU A 269 -19.82 24.50 -31.62
C GLU A 269 -20.80 23.35 -31.35
N VAL A 270 -21.98 23.61 -30.79
CA VAL A 270 -23.01 22.58 -30.53
C VAL A 270 -23.76 22.15 -31.82
N ARG A 271 -23.67 22.95 -32.90
CA ARG A 271 -24.36 22.69 -34.17
C ARG A 271 -23.44 22.09 -35.25
N ALA A 272 -22.12 22.22 -35.08
CA ALA A 272 -21.10 21.65 -35.96
C ALA A 272 -21.01 20.13 -35.77
#